data_AF-A0A5C5XRS2-F1
#
_entry.id   AF-A0A5C5XRS2-F1
#
_cell.length_a   1.000
_cell.length_b   1.000
_cell.length_c   1.000
_cell.angle_alpha   90.00
_cell.angle_beta   90.00
_cell.angle_gamma   90.00
#
_symmetry.space_group_name_H-M   'P 1'
#
loop_
_entity.id
_entity.type
_entity.pdbx_description
1 polymer ?
#
loop_
_entity_poly.entity_id
_entity_poly.type
_entity_poly.pdbx_seq_one_letter_code
_entity_poly.pdbx_strand_id
1 'polypeptide(L)'
;MKTVLCSWAIAATWILLNACVSPGFAAINSSGDVIPADLDAGASLTVGNTGAGALGIDEGSQLYSGTSCIARSPGAQGAVTVVGPDSRWENGWLVVGDEGDATLDVNSGGLVATRSGAYIAAAAGSTSSAAVAGAGSLWEMATFFRIGNGGYGALTVSAGGRVVNGFGSSLGTNLGGIGLATVTGAGSEWDAGSALRVGEDGVGTLLIEAGGQVVSGTSDLGSSVGSMGSVRVTGAGSSWTITPRSTLADPLSIGHDGRGALTIDSGAQVSSRVSYIGEQPGSTGAVVIAGAGSVWNSRYELSVGLDGDGELTIESGGRKNSRSGTLGHSTNAVGAATVTGVGSQWNNDRSLEVGINGRGELWISRGGLVSVGDRLSVDQDHDGDSRIYLSSGGMLALRGRTDSSLEHFSDAISGSEAIRFWDKSLADWAPLATATYGVDYSLDYLISGDLAGFTLLTVGDVSDPVPAPSGVALLAAVIPACGTRRFSRQQCRRTLASSPDWKENRGDADDANRRRGRYPG
;
A
#
# COMPACT_ATOMS: atom_id res chain seq x y z
N MET A 1 -57.44 -3.50 -66.65
CA MET A 1 -56.69 -2.41 -67.32
C MET A 1 -55.84 -1.74 -66.25
N LYS A 2 -54.51 -1.72 -66.22
CA LYS A 2 -53.48 -1.91 -67.23
C LYS A 2 -52.40 -2.86 -66.69
N THR A 3 -52.01 -3.79 -67.53
CA THR A 3 -50.81 -4.62 -67.47
C THR A 3 -49.61 -3.83 -67.98
N VAL A 4 -48.47 -3.91 -67.31
CA VAL A 4 -47.13 -3.83 -67.94
C VAL A 4 -46.30 -4.97 -67.35
N LEU A 5 -45.85 -5.84 -68.25
CA LEU A 5 -44.94 -6.96 -68.02
C LEU A 5 -43.52 -6.52 -68.40
N CYS A 6 -42.54 -6.82 -67.55
CA CYS A 6 -41.15 -7.18 -67.89
C CYS A 6 -40.40 -7.48 -66.58
N SER A 7 -39.53 -8.47 -66.36
CA SER A 7 -39.16 -9.73 -67.01
C SER A 7 -37.99 -10.29 -66.16
N TRP A 8 -38.11 -11.54 -65.64
CA TRP A 8 -37.07 -12.52 -65.25
C TRP A 8 -36.16 -12.18 -64.05
N ALA A 9 -36.39 -12.75 -62.85
CA ALA A 9 -36.01 -14.10 -62.40
C ALA A 9 -34.51 -14.25 -62.07
N ILE A 10 -34.18 -14.34 -60.77
CA ILE A 10 -33.48 -15.46 -60.11
C ILE A 10 -34.05 -15.58 -58.69
N ALA A 11 -34.41 -16.80 -58.33
CA ALA A 11 -35.02 -17.20 -57.08
C ALA A 11 -33.99 -17.39 -55.96
N ALA A 12 -34.41 -17.15 -54.71
CA ALA A 12 -34.24 -18.10 -53.61
C ALA A 12 -34.97 -17.58 -52.36
N THR A 13 -36.20 -18.05 -52.21
CA THR A 13 -36.81 -18.54 -50.95
C THR A 13 -36.34 -17.91 -49.64
N TRP A 14 -37.10 -16.94 -49.13
CA TRP A 14 -37.11 -16.61 -47.70
C TRP A 14 -37.86 -17.72 -46.96
N ILE A 15 -37.13 -18.72 -46.48
CA ILE A 15 -37.61 -19.54 -45.36
C ILE A 15 -37.52 -18.62 -44.14
N LEU A 16 -38.67 -18.24 -43.61
CA LEU A 16 -38.80 -17.72 -42.25
C LEU A 16 -38.37 -18.85 -41.30
N LEU A 17 -37.07 -19.00 -41.08
CA LEU A 17 -36.57 -19.60 -39.86
C LEU A 17 -36.79 -18.53 -38.80
N ASN A 18 -37.92 -18.62 -38.09
CA ASN A 18 -37.95 -18.16 -36.72
C ASN A 18 -36.79 -18.87 -36.03
N ALA A 19 -35.67 -18.16 -35.88
CA ALA A 19 -34.66 -18.54 -34.92
C ALA A 19 -35.40 -18.52 -33.58
N CYS A 20 -35.77 -19.72 -33.14
CA CYS A 20 -36.06 -19.98 -31.74
C CYS A 20 -34.82 -19.48 -30.99
N VAL A 21 -34.91 -18.27 -30.44
CA VAL A 21 -34.04 -17.88 -29.34
C VAL A 21 -34.46 -18.85 -28.24
N SER A 22 -33.77 -19.97 -28.13
CA SER A 22 -33.86 -20.79 -26.94
C SER A 22 -33.55 -19.84 -25.78
N PRO A 23 -34.42 -19.72 -24.77
CA PRO A 23 -33.98 -19.10 -23.53
C PRO A 23 -32.74 -19.88 -23.10
N GLY A 24 -31.60 -19.18 -22.98
CA GLY A 24 -30.46 -19.73 -22.26
C GLY A 24 -30.99 -20.19 -20.92
N PHE A 25 -30.90 -21.50 -20.66
CA PHE A 25 -31.30 -22.03 -19.37
C PHE A 25 -30.25 -21.53 -18.39
N ALA A 26 -30.68 -20.83 -17.33
CA ALA A 26 -29.86 -20.59 -16.14
C ALA A 26 -28.96 -21.81 -15.87
N ALA A 27 -27.66 -21.70 -16.15
CA ALA A 27 -26.75 -22.83 -16.14
C ALA A 27 -25.79 -22.72 -14.95
N ILE A 28 -26.13 -23.45 -13.89
CA ILE A 28 -25.11 -23.92 -12.96
C ILE A 28 -24.49 -25.17 -13.60
N ASN A 29 -23.24 -25.08 -14.01
CA ASN A 29 -22.51 -26.18 -14.61
C ASN A 29 -21.37 -26.62 -13.70
N SER A 30 -21.17 -27.93 -13.55
CA SER A 30 -20.06 -28.47 -12.77
C SER A 30 -19.38 -29.59 -13.55
N SER A 31 -18.06 -29.69 -13.43
CA SER A 31 -17.28 -30.78 -14.00
C SER A 31 -16.16 -31.22 -13.08
N GLY A 32 -15.73 -32.48 -13.20
CA GLY A 32 -14.70 -33.05 -12.34
C GLY A 32 -15.17 -33.30 -10.91
N ASP A 33 -14.29 -33.07 -9.95
CA ASP A 33 -14.49 -33.34 -8.52
C ASP A 33 -15.26 -32.19 -7.86
N VAL A 34 -16.59 -32.23 -7.89
CA VAL A 34 -17.48 -31.25 -7.24
C VAL A 34 -18.43 -31.98 -6.27
N ILE A 35 -18.46 -31.54 -5.01
CA ILE A 35 -19.16 -32.21 -3.91
C ILE A 35 -19.98 -31.19 -3.10
N PRO A 36 -21.28 -31.43 -2.85
CA PRO A 36 -22.10 -32.49 -3.43
C PRO A 36 -22.29 -32.31 -4.94
N ALA A 37 -22.59 -33.42 -5.63
CA ALA A 37 -22.96 -33.38 -7.04
C ALA A 37 -24.33 -32.71 -7.27
N ASP A 38 -25.19 -32.74 -6.24
CA ASP A 38 -26.45 -32.00 -6.20
C ASP A 38 -26.22 -30.65 -5.52
N LEU A 39 -26.22 -29.58 -6.31
CA LEU A 39 -25.81 -28.23 -5.88
C LEU A 39 -26.94 -27.43 -5.21
N ASP A 40 -28.14 -27.99 -5.13
CA ASP A 40 -29.27 -27.40 -4.43
C ASP A 40 -29.37 -27.99 -3.01
N ALA A 41 -28.86 -27.28 -2.00
CA ALA A 41 -29.41 -27.25 -0.62
C ALA A 41 -28.40 -26.74 0.44
N GLY A 42 -27.89 -25.50 0.37
CA GLY A 42 -27.30 -24.78 1.53
C GLY A 42 -26.20 -25.50 2.34
N ALA A 43 -25.69 -26.62 1.83
CA ALA A 43 -24.73 -27.50 2.46
C ALA A 43 -23.32 -27.04 2.10
N SER A 44 -22.32 -27.67 2.72
CA SER A 44 -20.93 -27.37 2.35
C SER A 44 -20.67 -27.75 0.89
N LEU A 45 -20.00 -26.86 0.16
CA LEU A 45 -19.63 -27.05 -1.25
C LEU A 45 -18.12 -27.19 -1.37
N THR A 46 -17.64 -28.19 -2.10
CA THR A 46 -16.23 -28.37 -2.43
C THR A 46 -16.06 -28.48 -3.94
N VAL A 47 -15.22 -27.63 -4.51
CA VAL A 47 -14.84 -27.66 -5.93
C VAL A 47 -13.35 -28.03 -6.00
N GLY A 48 -13.06 -29.27 -6.35
CA GLY A 48 -11.74 -29.90 -6.25
C GLY A 48 -11.45 -30.37 -4.83
N ASN A 49 -11.93 -31.55 -4.44
CA ASN A 49 -11.65 -32.12 -3.12
C ASN A 49 -10.24 -32.74 -3.09
N THR A 50 -10.01 -33.75 -3.93
CA THR A 50 -8.71 -34.42 -4.12
C THR A 50 -8.21 -34.36 -5.57
N GLY A 51 -9.11 -34.06 -6.51
CA GLY A 51 -8.80 -33.91 -7.93
C GLY A 51 -9.10 -32.51 -8.45
N ALA A 52 -9.16 -32.40 -9.78
CA ALA A 52 -9.59 -31.18 -10.44
C ALA A 52 -11.12 -31.07 -10.44
N GLY A 53 -11.67 -29.93 -10.00
CA GLY A 53 -13.08 -29.60 -10.09
C GLY A 53 -13.30 -28.22 -10.68
N ALA A 54 -14.39 -28.04 -11.41
CA ALA A 54 -14.79 -26.74 -11.94
C ALA A 54 -16.29 -26.50 -11.78
N LEU A 55 -16.66 -25.24 -11.49
CA LEU A 55 -18.03 -24.78 -11.30
C LEU A 55 -18.25 -23.45 -12.03
N GLY A 56 -19.28 -23.39 -12.88
CA GLY A 56 -19.76 -22.19 -13.52
C GLY A 56 -21.16 -21.82 -13.02
N ILE A 57 -21.36 -20.53 -12.75
CA ILE A 57 -22.64 -19.94 -12.36
C ILE A 57 -22.86 -18.77 -13.32
N ASP A 58 -23.76 -18.96 -14.29
CA ASP A 58 -24.00 -17.99 -15.35
C ASP A 58 -25.50 -17.82 -15.63
N GLU A 59 -25.81 -16.98 -16.63
CA GLU A 59 -27.16 -16.79 -17.16
C GLU A 59 -28.23 -16.45 -16.09
N GLY A 60 -27.86 -15.69 -15.06
CA GLY A 60 -28.77 -15.27 -13.99
C GLY A 60 -29.01 -16.34 -12.92
N SER A 61 -28.23 -17.43 -12.92
CA SER A 61 -28.36 -18.53 -11.96
C SER A 61 -28.05 -18.10 -10.53
N GLN A 62 -28.71 -18.73 -9.56
CA GLN A 62 -28.44 -18.49 -8.13
C GLN A 62 -28.02 -19.78 -7.44
N LEU A 63 -26.85 -19.77 -6.80
CA LEU A 63 -26.34 -20.87 -6.00
C LEU A 63 -26.27 -20.48 -4.53
N TYR A 64 -26.70 -21.41 -3.66
CA TYR A 64 -26.68 -21.26 -2.22
C TYR A 64 -25.89 -22.39 -1.56
N SER A 65 -24.82 -22.05 -0.84
CA SER A 65 -24.01 -23.00 -0.08
C SER A 65 -23.71 -22.53 1.35
N GLY A 66 -23.35 -23.48 2.21
CA GLY A 66 -22.80 -23.22 3.53
C GLY A 66 -21.31 -22.88 3.42
N THR A 67 -20.46 -23.64 4.10
CA THR A 67 -19.01 -23.50 3.94
C THR A 67 -18.56 -23.99 2.57
N SER A 68 -17.90 -23.14 1.81
CA SER A 68 -17.43 -23.42 0.46
C SER A 68 -15.92 -23.45 0.41
N CYS A 69 -15.35 -24.48 -0.23
CA CYS A 69 -13.92 -24.67 -0.39
C CYS A 69 -13.59 -24.99 -1.85
N ILE A 70 -12.62 -24.29 -2.42
CA ILE A 70 -12.09 -24.52 -3.76
C ILE A 70 -10.68 -25.09 -3.58
N ALA A 71 -10.38 -26.24 -4.15
CA ALA A 71 -9.10 -26.96 -4.03
C ALA A 71 -8.74 -27.32 -2.57
N ARG A 72 -9.40 -28.32 -2.01
CA ARG A 72 -9.31 -28.69 -0.59
C ARG A 72 -7.99 -29.36 -0.22
N SER A 73 -7.60 -30.43 -0.91
CA SER A 73 -6.42 -31.24 -0.57
C SER A 73 -5.15 -30.83 -1.33
N PRO A 74 -3.95 -31.22 -0.86
CA PRO A 74 -2.71 -30.98 -1.57
C PRO A 74 -2.74 -31.48 -3.02
N GLY A 75 -2.38 -30.62 -3.95
CA GLY A 75 -2.35 -30.94 -5.38
C GLY A 75 -3.73 -30.98 -6.07
N ALA A 76 -4.82 -30.76 -5.33
CA ALA A 76 -6.13 -30.55 -5.93
C ALA A 76 -6.15 -29.23 -6.72
N GLN A 77 -7.03 -29.16 -7.71
CA GLN A 77 -7.26 -27.95 -8.51
C GLN A 77 -8.74 -27.60 -8.48
N GLY A 78 -9.06 -26.33 -8.26
CA GLY A 78 -10.44 -25.88 -8.24
C GLY A 78 -10.61 -24.59 -9.01
N ALA A 79 -11.63 -24.52 -9.86
CA ALA A 79 -11.94 -23.32 -10.61
C ALA A 79 -13.42 -22.97 -10.45
N VAL A 80 -13.72 -21.75 -10.02
CA VAL A 80 -15.09 -21.25 -9.95
C VAL A 80 -15.22 -19.99 -10.79
N THR A 81 -16.28 -19.92 -11.60
CA THR A 81 -16.62 -18.74 -12.39
C THR A 81 -18.05 -18.31 -12.07
N VAL A 82 -18.24 -17.02 -11.78
CA VAL A 82 -19.55 -16.39 -11.59
C VAL A 82 -19.65 -15.25 -12.58
N VAL A 83 -20.49 -15.40 -13.60
CA VAL A 83 -20.45 -14.52 -14.76
C VAL A 83 -21.84 -14.09 -15.23
N GLY A 84 -21.93 -12.82 -15.61
CA GLY A 84 -23.15 -12.25 -16.19
C GLY A 84 -24.04 -11.58 -15.14
N PRO A 85 -24.96 -10.72 -15.60
CA PRO A 85 -25.91 -10.04 -14.73
C PRO A 85 -26.80 -11.05 -14.01
N ASP A 86 -27.16 -10.73 -12.76
CA ASP A 86 -28.02 -11.53 -11.87
C ASP A 86 -27.47 -12.91 -11.46
N SER A 87 -26.35 -13.36 -12.04
CA SER A 87 -25.65 -14.58 -11.64
C SER A 87 -25.06 -14.41 -10.24
N ARG A 88 -25.49 -15.24 -9.30
CA ARG A 88 -25.21 -15.06 -7.87
C ARG A 88 -24.76 -16.34 -7.19
N TRP A 89 -23.72 -16.22 -6.38
CA TRP A 89 -23.32 -17.24 -5.43
C TRP A 89 -23.38 -16.72 -4.00
N GLU A 90 -24.35 -17.17 -3.22
CA GLU A 90 -24.40 -16.95 -1.78
C GLU A 90 -23.74 -18.11 -1.03
N ASN A 91 -22.75 -17.82 -0.19
CA ASN A 91 -22.09 -18.81 0.66
C ASN A 91 -21.95 -18.35 2.12
N GLY A 92 -21.79 -19.31 3.03
CA GLY A 92 -21.52 -19.06 4.45
C GLY A 92 -20.09 -18.59 4.71
N TRP A 93 -19.13 -19.43 4.33
CA TRP A 93 -17.68 -19.17 4.35
C TRP A 93 -17.11 -19.52 2.98
N LEU A 94 -16.04 -18.85 2.55
CA LEU A 94 -15.39 -19.15 1.28
C LEU A 94 -13.88 -19.29 1.44
N VAL A 95 -13.34 -20.43 1.00
CA VAL A 95 -11.91 -20.69 0.91
C VAL A 95 -11.55 -20.87 -0.57
N VAL A 96 -10.81 -19.92 -1.14
CA VAL A 96 -10.24 -20.01 -2.49
C VAL A 96 -8.83 -20.57 -2.35
N GLY A 97 -8.73 -21.90 -2.39
CA GLY A 97 -7.49 -22.63 -2.17
C GLY A 97 -7.28 -22.90 -0.69
N ASP A 98 -7.51 -24.14 -0.27
CA ASP A 98 -7.16 -24.60 1.07
C ASP A 98 -5.71 -25.07 1.09
N GLU A 99 -5.48 -26.35 0.75
CA GLU A 99 -4.13 -26.91 0.53
C GLU A 99 -3.79 -27.05 -0.96
N GLY A 100 -4.79 -26.97 -1.86
CA GLY A 100 -4.62 -27.04 -3.32
C GLY A 100 -4.59 -25.67 -3.99
N ASP A 101 -4.53 -25.65 -5.32
CA ASP A 101 -4.48 -24.42 -6.13
C ASP A 101 -5.87 -24.09 -6.68
N ALA A 102 -6.32 -22.85 -6.46
CA ALA A 102 -7.67 -22.43 -6.81
C ALA A 102 -7.73 -21.13 -7.61
N THR A 103 -8.74 -21.03 -8.47
CA THR A 103 -9.15 -19.78 -9.12
C THR A 103 -10.61 -19.47 -8.84
N LEU A 104 -10.91 -18.19 -8.54
CA LEU A 104 -12.26 -17.65 -8.47
C LEU A 104 -12.36 -16.43 -9.39
N ASP A 105 -13.19 -16.49 -10.42
CA ASP A 105 -13.41 -15.39 -11.35
C ASP A 105 -14.85 -14.89 -11.26
N VAL A 106 -15.02 -13.63 -10.85
CA VAL A 106 -16.32 -12.94 -10.75
C VAL A 106 -16.36 -11.83 -11.80
N ASN A 107 -17.11 -12.04 -12.87
CA ASN A 107 -17.02 -11.21 -14.07
C ASN A 107 -18.37 -10.75 -14.63
N SER A 108 -18.33 -9.68 -15.42
CA SER A 108 -19.45 -9.23 -16.26
C SER A 108 -20.78 -9.07 -15.51
N GLY A 109 -20.76 -8.57 -14.26
CA GLY A 109 -21.97 -8.37 -13.44
C GLY A 109 -22.27 -9.49 -12.45
N GLY A 110 -21.41 -10.50 -12.33
CA GLY A 110 -21.58 -11.60 -11.37
C GLY A 110 -21.44 -11.12 -9.91
N LEU A 111 -22.14 -11.80 -9.00
CA LEU A 111 -22.15 -11.51 -7.57
C LEU A 111 -21.73 -12.73 -6.75
N VAL A 112 -20.69 -12.58 -5.92
CA VAL A 112 -20.37 -13.52 -4.84
C VAL A 112 -20.66 -12.84 -3.50
N ALA A 113 -21.53 -13.44 -2.70
CA ALA A 113 -21.92 -12.95 -1.39
C ALA A 113 -21.54 -13.96 -0.31
N THR A 114 -20.53 -13.62 0.50
CA THR A 114 -20.03 -14.45 1.60
C THR A 114 -20.56 -13.90 2.93
N ARG A 115 -21.42 -14.66 3.61
CA ARG A 115 -22.07 -14.24 4.86
C ARG A 115 -21.15 -14.19 6.08
N SER A 116 -19.93 -14.71 5.96
CA SER A 116 -18.88 -14.67 6.99
C SER A 116 -17.58 -14.09 6.39
N GLY A 117 -16.43 -14.74 6.64
CA GLY A 117 -15.14 -14.35 6.07
C GLY A 117 -14.72 -15.21 4.90
N ALA A 118 -13.67 -14.79 4.20
CA ALA A 118 -13.05 -15.57 3.13
C ALA A 118 -11.53 -15.55 3.19
N TYR A 119 -10.96 -16.57 2.55
CA TYR A 119 -9.53 -16.79 2.44
C TYR A 119 -9.14 -16.99 0.98
N ILE A 120 -7.98 -16.48 0.57
CA ILE A 120 -7.27 -16.90 -0.63
C ILE A 120 -5.94 -17.52 -0.21
N ALA A 121 -5.69 -18.76 -0.63
CA ALA A 121 -4.54 -19.57 -0.25
C ALA A 121 -4.41 -19.74 1.28
N ALA A 122 -5.34 -20.50 1.86
CA ALA A 122 -5.46 -20.71 3.29
C ALA A 122 -4.25 -21.43 3.91
N ALA A 123 -3.74 -22.49 3.28
CA ALA A 123 -2.63 -23.28 3.81
C ALA A 123 -1.30 -23.06 3.05
N ALA A 124 -0.21 -23.43 3.72
CA ALA A 124 1.13 -23.38 3.14
C ALA A 124 1.24 -24.26 1.89
N GLY A 125 1.84 -23.73 0.84
CA GLY A 125 2.00 -24.42 -0.45
C GLY A 125 0.88 -24.20 -1.45
N SER A 126 -0.30 -23.71 -1.02
CA SER A 126 -1.37 -23.28 -1.93
C SER A 126 -0.95 -22.05 -2.72
N THR A 127 -1.20 -22.05 -4.03
CA THR A 127 -1.05 -20.91 -4.93
C THR A 127 -2.39 -20.62 -5.57
N SER A 128 -3.12 -19.64 -5.01
CA SER A 128 -4.52 -19.40 -5.39
C SER A 128 -4.79 -17.95 -5.69
N SER A 129 -5.80 -17.71 -6.52
CA SER A 129 -6.13 -16.36 -6.98
C SER A 129 -7.62 -16.13 -7.13
N ALA A 130 -8.02 -14.88 -6.98
CA ALA A 130 -9.35 -14.42 -7.31
C ALA A 130 -9.30 -13.15 -8.17
N ALA A 131 -10.20 -13.05 -9.15
CA ALA A 131 -10.41 -11.88 -9.96
C ALA A 131 -11.85 -11.40 -9.86
N VAL A 132 -12.04 -10.10 -9.64
CA VAL A 132 -13.34 -9.43 -9.70
C VAL A 132 -13.25 -8.36 -10.78
N ALA A 133 -13.81 -8.63 -11.96
CA ALA A 133 -13.63 -7.74 -13.11
C ALA A 133 -14.93 -7.38 -13.84
N GLY A 134 -14.97 -6.18 -14.39
CA GLY A 134 -16.12 -5.68 -15.15
C GLY A 134 -17.14 -4.96 -14.29
N ALA A 135 -17.78 -3.96 -14.89
CA ALA A 135 -18.79 -3.14 -14.22
C ALA A 135 -19.93 -4.01 -13.67
N GLY A 136 -20.28 -3.77 -12.40
CA GLY A 136 -21.34 -4.49 -11.70
C GLY A 136 -20.90 -5.80 -11.06
N SER A 137 -19.69 -6.31 -11.36
CA SER A 137 -19.16 -7.49 -10.67
C SER A 137 -18.83 -7.15 -9.23
N LEU A 138 -19.31 -7.96 -8.30
CA LEU A 138 -19.19 -7.70 -6.86
C LEU A 138 -18.81 -8.97 -6.10
N TRP A 139 -17.81 -8.86 -5.24
CA TRP A 139 -17.59 -9.82 -4.16
C TRP A 139 -17.78 -9.12 -2.82
N GLU A 140 -18.87 -9.46 -2.13
CA GLU A 140 -19.19 -8.94 -0.81
C GLU A 140 -18.97 -9.99 0.28
N MET A 141 -18.45 -9.53 1.43
CA MET A 141 -18.09 -10.38 2.56
C MET A 141 -18.53 -9.70 3.87
N ALA A 142 -19.14 -10.43 4.79
CA ALA A 142 -19.66 -9.82 6.01
C ALA A 142 -18.57 -9.48 7.03
N THR A 143 -17.48 -10.26 7.09
CA THR A 143 -16.44 -10.10 8.12
C THR A 143 -15.06 -9.84 7.54
N PHE A 144 -14.09 -10.71 7.80
CA PHE A 144 -12.70 -10.51 7.43
C PHE A 144 -12.38 -11.12 6.07
N PHE A 145 -11.36 -10.56 5.43
CA PHE A 145 -10.80 -11.08 4.19
C PHE A 145 -9.29 -11.26 4.31
N ARG A 146 -8.81 -12.48 4.04
CA ARG A 146 -7.38 -12.81 4.17
C ARG A 146 -6.82 -13.31 2.85
N ILE A 147 -5.79 -12.66 2.35
CA ILE A 147 -5.16 -12.95 1.07
C ILE A 147 -3.74 -13.43 1.34
N GLY A 148 -3.42 -14.66 0.93
CA GLY A 148 -2.13 -15.28 1.28
C GLY A 148 -2.05 -15.57 2.76
N ASN A 149 -3.02 -16.32 3.30
CA ASN A 149 -3.08 -16.60 4.73
C ASN A 149 -1.90 -17.47 5.17
N GLY A 150 -1.70 -18.63 4.53
CA GLY A 150 -0.53 -19.47 4.73
C GLY A 150 0.26 -19.73 3.44
N GLY A 151 -0.38 -19.56 2.28
CA GLY A 151 0.21 -19.77 0.96
C GLY A 151 0.43 -18.47 0.18
N TYR A 152 0.53 -18.60 -1.14
CA TYR A 152 0.55 -17.47 -2.06
C TYR A 152 -0.88 -17.17 -2.53
N GLY A 153 -1.43 -16.05 -2.08
CA GLY A 153 -2.77 -15.60 -2.47
C GLY A 153 -2.70 -14.33 -3.31
N ALA A 154 -3.47 -14.28 -4.39
CA ALA A 154 -3.58 -13.09 -5.24
C ALA A 154 -5.04 -12.64 -5.42
N LEU A 155 -5.29 -11.34 -5.28
CA LEU A 155 -6.56 -10.70 -5.65
C LEU A 155 -6.32 -9.69 -6.77
N THR A 156 -7.16 -9.69 -7.79
CA THR A 156 -7.23 -8.59 -8.78
C THR A 156 -8.64 -8.04 -8.85
N VAL A 157 -8.79 -6.74 -8.62
CA VAL A 157 -10.04 -5.99 -8.82
C VAL A 157 -9.83 -5.06 -10.01
N SER A 158 -10.61 -5.22 -11.07
CA SER A 158 -10.36 -4.50 -12.32
C SER A 158 -11.58 -4.12 -13.12
N ALA A 159 -11.42 -3.23 -14.10
CA ALA A 159 -12.44 -2.87 -15.08
C ALA A 159 -13.82 -2.51 -14.48
N GLY A 160 -13.86 -1.85 -13.32
CA GLY A 160 -15.10 -1.46 -12.65
C GLY A 160 -15.68 -2.51 -11.70
N GLY A 161 -14.94 -3.58 -11.40
CA GLY A 161 -15.29 -4.57 -10.38
C GLY A 161 -15.15 -4.01 -8.96
N ARG A 162 -15.87 -4.61 -8.01
CA ARG A 162 -15.90 -4.13 -6.63
C ARG A 162 -15.75 -5.26 -5.61
N VAL A 163 -14.92 -5.04 -4.61
CA VAL A 163 -14.79 -5.92 -3.43
C VAL A 163 -15.17 -5.14 -2.18
N VAL A 164 -15.97 -5.75 -1.31
CA VAL A 164 -16.41 -5.12 -0.06
C VAL A 164 -16.34 -6.14 1.06
N ASN A 165 -15.68 -5.80 2.16
CA ASN A 165 -15.73 -6.59 3.38
C ASN A 165 -16.18 -5.77 4.60
N GLY A 166 -16.98 -6.38 5.47
CA GLY A 166 -17.59 -5.68 6.61
C GLY A 166 -16.67 -5.43 7.81
N PHE A 167 -15.54 -6.15 7.92
CA PHE A 167 -14.56 -5.99 9.01
C PHE A 167 -13.13 -5.79 8.50
N GLY A 168 -12.08 -6.29 9.16
CA GLY A 168 -10.69 -6.09 8.74
C GLY A 168 -10.23 -7.01 7.60
N SER A 169 -9.33 -6.51 6.75
CA SER A 169 -8.61 -7.28 5.73
C SER A 169 -7.13 -7.46 6.08
N SER A 170 -6.53 -8.57 5.67
CA SER A 170 -5.10 -8.84 5.81
C SER A 170 -4.49 -9.46 4.54
N LEU A 171 -3.29 -9.01 4.16
CA LEU A 171 -2.47 -9.57 3.09
C LEU A 171 -1.18 -10.14 3.70
N GLY A 172 -0.86 -11.40 3.43
CA GLY A 172 0.28 -12.07 4.07
C GLY A 172 0.02 -12.23 5.56
N THR A 173 -1.00 -13.02 5.90
CA THR A 173 -1.53 -13.11 7.29
C THR A 173 -0.55 -13.81 8.22
N ASN A 174 -0.18 -15.06 7.95
CA ASN A 174 0.70 -15.84 8.81
C ASN A 174 2.15 -15.77 8.33
N LEU A 175 3.07 -16.20 9.18
CA LEU A 175 4.47 -16.40 8.83
C LEU A 175 4.61 -17.29 7.57
N GLY A 176 5.30 -16.76 6.55
CA GLY A 176 5.48 -17.43 5.25
C GLY A 176 4.32 -17.25 4.26
N GLY A 177 3.18 -16.70 4.69
CA GLY A 177 2.09 -16.30 3.81
C GLY A 177 2.47 -15.09 2.95
N ILE A 178 2.08 -15.13 1.67
CA ILE A 178 2.36 -14.06 0.70
C ILE A 178 1.04 -13.61 0.10
N GLY A 179 0.60 -12.40 0.44
CA GLY A 179 -0.61 -11.79 -0.08
C GLY A 179 -0.32 -10.70 -1.09
N LEU A 180 -0.89 -10.81 -2.29
CA LEU A 180 -0.84 -9.78 -3.33
C LEU A 180 -2.26 -9.31 -3.65
N ALA A 181 -2.51 -8.02 -3.62
CA ALA A 181 -3.75 -7.43 -4.14
C ALA A 181 -3.45 -6.33 -5.15
N THR A 182 -4.18 -6.32 -6.25
CA THR A 182 -4.12 -5.27 -7.27
C THR A 182 -5.51 -4.69 -7.49
N VAL A 183 -5.67 -3.38 -7.34
CA VAL A 183 -6.89 -2.65 -7.67
C VAL A 183 -6.56 -1.70 -8.81
N THR A 184 -7.09 -1.98 -10.00
CA THR A 184 -6.66 -1.33 -11.24
C THR A 184 -7.80 -0.93 -12.17
N GLY A 185 -7.65 0.19 -12.87
CA GLY A 185 -8.66 0.69 -13.80
C GLY A 185 -9.72 1.56 -13.12
N ALA A 186 -10.22 2.55 -13.85
CA ALA A 186 -11.23 3.48 -13.37
C ALA A 186 -12.51 2.76 -12.94
N GLY A 187 -13.04 3.15 -11.77
CA GLY A 187 -14.24 2.57 -11.18
C GLY A 187 -14.03 1.25 -10.44
N SER A 188 -12.81 0.69 -10.47
CA SER A 188 -12.47 -0.49 -9.66
C SER A 188 -12.28 -0.08 -8.21
N GLU A 189 -12.96 -0.76 -7.29
CA GLU A 189 -13.02 -0.38 -5.88
C GLU A 189 -12.79 -1.57 -4.95
N TRP A 190 -11.99 -1.35 -3.92
CA TRP A 190 -11.93 -2.23 -2.76
C TRP A 190 -12.22 -1.47 -1.47
N ASP A 191 -13.35 -1.76 -0.85
CA ASP A 191 -13.62 -1.39 0.54
C ASP A 191 -13.10 -2.50 1.45
N ALA A 192 -11.89 -2.27 2.00
CA ALA A 192 -11.17 -3.19 2.86
C ALA A 192 -11.73 -3.27 4.30
N GLY A 193 -12.81 -2.54 4.60
CA GLY A 193 -13.50 -2.54 5.88
C GLY A 193 -12.71 -1.88 7.04
N SER A 194 -12.97 -2.26 8.28
CA SER A 194 -12.54 -1.49 9.48
C SER A 194 -11.03 -1.44 9.71
N ALA A 195 -10.25 -2.34 9.10
CA ALA A 195 -8.81 -2.32 9.17
C ALA A 195 -8.19 -2.95 7.91
N LEU A 196 -6.97 -2.56 7.55
CA LEU A 196 -6.21 -3.15 6.45
C LEU A 196 -4.77 -3.41 6.90
N ARG A 197 -4.39 -4.68 7.04
CA ARG A 197 -3.01 -5.09 7.34
C ARG A 197 -2.32 -5.59 6.08
N VAL A 198 -1.22 -4.97 5.72
CA VAL A 198 -0.38 -5.37 4.59
C VAL A 198 0.93 -5.90 5.16
N GLY A 199 1.11 -7.22 5.11
CA GLY A 199 2.15 -7.93 5.83
C GLY A 199 1.82 -7.97 7.32
N GLU A 200 0.94 -8.89 7.74
CA GLU A 200 0.59 -9.04 9.15
C GLU A 200 1.72 -9.76 9.89
N ASP A 201 1.87 -11.08 9.71
CA ASP A 201 3.07 -11.83 10.11
C ASP A 201 3.91 -12.27 8.89
N GLY A 202 3.38 -12.14 7.68
CA GLY A 202 4.00 -12.56 6.42
C GLY A 202 4.44 -11.39 5.55
N VAL A 203 4.33 -11.59 4.23
CA VAL A 203 4.62 -10.56 3.22
C VAL A 203 3.33 -10.15 2.53
N GLY A 204 2.99 -8.86 2.63
CA GLY A 204 1.83 -8.28 1.94
C GLY A 204 2.26 -7.25 0.91
N THR A 205 1.57 -7.23 -0.23
CA THR A 205 1.74 -6.21 -1.28
C THR A 205 0.38 -5.77 -1.80
N LEU A 206 0.13 -4.45 -1.79
CA LEU A 206 -1.05 -3.84 -2.40
C LEU A 206 -0.63 -2.84 -3.48
N LEU A 207 -1.16 -3.04 -4.68
CA LEU A 207 -1.00 -2.16 -5.83
C LEU A 207 -2.33 -1.47 -6.13
N ILE A 208 -2.32 -0.15 -6.16
CA ILE A 208 -3.47 0.69 -6.52
C ILE A 208 -3.06 1.53 -7.71
N GLU A 209 -3.59 1.22 -8.88
CA GLU A 209 -3.09 1.78 -10.14
C GLU A 209 -4.18 2.11 -11.15
N ALA A 210 -3.83 2.92 -12.15
CA ALA A 210 -4.69 3.24 -13.30
C ALA A 210 -6.14 3.68 -12.93
N GLY A 211 -6.33 4.43 -11.85
CA GLY A 211 -7.65 4.90 -11.42
C GLY A 211 -8.38 3.98 -10.43
N GLY A 212 -7.72 2.94 -9.91
CA GLY A 212 -8.25 2.08 -8.86
C GLY A 212 -8.37 2.82 -7.52
N GLN A 213 -9.33 2.41 -6.70
CA GLN A 213 -9.63 3.07 -5.42
C GLN A 213 -9.70 2.07 -4.28
N VAL A 214 -9.05 2.39 -3.17
CA VAL A 214 -9.13 1.60 -1.92
C VAL A 214 -9.61 2.48 -0.78
N VAL A 215 -10.52 1.95 0.02
CA VAL A 215 -10.98 2.56 1.26
C VAL A 215 -10.75 1.57 2.41
N SER A 216 -10.18 2.04 3.51
CA SER A 216 -9.94 1.25 4.72
C SER A 216 -10.18 2.07 5.99
N GLY A 217 -10.30 1.39 7.12
CA GLY A 217 -10.05 1.98 8.45
C GLY A 217 -8.58 1.93 8.82
N THR A 218 -8.26 1.68 10.09
CA THR A 218 -6.87 1.59 10.59
C THR A 218 -6.01 0.71 9.68
N SER A 219 -4.85 1.20 9.28
CA SER A 219 -4.05 0.53 8.27
C SER A 219 -2.60 0.39 8.70
N ASP A 220 -2.09 -0.84 8.68
CA ASP A 220 -0.74 -1.19 9.13
C ASP A 220 0.04 -1.83 7.97
N LEU A 221 1.24 -1.33 7.70
CA LEU A 221 2.20 -1.92 6.75
C LEU A 221 3.36 -2.50 7.54
N GLY A 222 3.52 -3.82 7.51
CA GLY A 222 4.46 -4.51 8.40
C GLY A 222 3.96 -4.49 9.83
N SER A 223 2.89 -5.25 10.10
CA SER A 223 2.15 -5.23 11.37
C SER A 223 2.94 -5.83 12.53
N SER A 224 3.60 -6.97 12.31
CA SER A 224 4.33 -7.72 13.34
C SER A 224 5.84 -7.69 13.11
N VAL A 225 6.62 -8.00 14.15
CA VAL A 225 8.08 -8.16 14.05
C VAL A 225 8.47 -9.16 12.95
N GLY A 226 9.35 -8.74 12.04
CA GLY A 226 9.82 -9.57 10.92
C GLY A 226 8.88 -9.63 9.71
N SER A 227 7.68 -9.05 9.80
CA SER A 227 6.74 -8.93 8.67
C SER A 227 7.18 -7.83 7.70
N MET A 228 6.69 -7.92 6.45
CA MET A 228 6.97 -6.94 5.39
C MET A 228 5.69 -6.51 4.69
N GLY A 229 5.37 -5.22 4.78
CA GLY A 229 4.24 -4.60 4.10
C GLY A 229 4.67 -3.60 3.04
N SER A 230 4.12 -3.69 1.83
CA SER A 230 4.35 -2.71 0.77
C SER A 230 3.06 -2.27 0.09
N VAL A 231 2.86 -0.95 -0.02
CA VAL A 231 1.75 -0.35 -0.78
C VAL A 231 2.30 0.60 -1.83
N ARG A 232 1.82 0.47 -3.07
CA ARG A 232 2.09 1.43 -4.14
C ARG A 232 0.79 2.01 -4.68
N VAL A 233 0.64 3.32 -4.62
CA VAL A 233 -0.46 4.07 -5.21
C VAL A 233 0.10 4.90 -6.36
N THR A 234 -0.31 4.58 -7.60
CA THR A 234 0.32 5.17 -8.78
C THR A 234 -0.68 5.50 -9.88
N GLY A 235 -0.45 6.62 -10.57
CA GLY A 235 -1.27 7.05 -11.70
C GLY A 235 -2.43 7.95 -11.30
N ALA A 236 -2.78 8.88 -12.19
CA ALA A 236 -3.85 9.84 -11.97
C ALA A 236 -5.19 9.14 -11.70
N GLY A 237 -5.91 9.61 -10.69
CA GLY A 237 -7.19 9.04 -10.25
C GLY A 237 -7.06 7.84 -9.31
N SER A 238 -5.87 7.23 -9.18
CA SER A 238 -5.65 6.18 -8.18
C SER A 238 -5.66 6.78 -6.78
N SER A 239 -6.37 6.15 -5.85
CA SER A 239 -6.44 6.67 -4.49
C SER A 239 -6.53 5.62 -3.39
N TRP A 240 -6.00 5.97 -2.23
CA TRP A 240 -6.19 5.24 -0.99
C TRP A 240 -6.67 6.18 0.10
N THR A 241 -7.88 5.92 0.61
CA THR A 241 -8.49 6.74 1.66
C THR A 241 -8.65 5.93 2.94
N ILE A 242 -7.96 6.36 3.99
CA ILE A 242 -8.08 5.84 5.34
C ILE A 242 -9.15 6.67 6.06
N THR A 243 -10.33 6.11 6.21
CA THR A 243 -11.48 6.74 6.87
C THR A 243 -11.69 6.13 8.26
N PRO A 244 -11.83 6.95 9.31
CA PRO A 244 -12.15 6.43 10.63
C PRO A 244 -13.49 5.69 10.61
N ARG A 245 -13.49 4.44 11.06
CA ARG A 245 -14.68 3.61 11.26
C ARG A 245 -14.95 3.35 12.74
N SER A 246 -14.05 3.83 13.61
CA SER A 246 -14.15 3.84 15.05
C SER A 246 -14.01 5.27 15.61
N THR A 247 -14.31 5.45 16.90
CA THR A 247 -14.10 6.71 17.63
C THR A 247 -12.65 6.97 18.01
N LEU A 248 -11.77 5.97 17.87
CA LEU A 248 -10.33 6.13 18.09
C LEU A 248 -9.70 6.81 16.87
N ALA A 249 -8.53 7.41 17.06
CA ALA A 249 -7.71 7.80 15.91
C ALA A 249 -7.36 6.50 15.19
N ASP A 250 -7.91 6.28 14.01
CA ASP A 250 -7.59 5.14 13.15
C ASP A 250 -6.34 5.54 12.33
N PRO A 251 -5.10 5.17 12.74
CA PRO A 251 -3.89 5.65 12.09
C PRO A 251 -3.63 4.91 10.78
N LEU A 252 -2.78 5.53 9.97
CA LEU A 252 -1.98 4.84 8.96
C LEU A 252 -0.57 4.67 9.50
N SER A 253 -0.16 3.43 9.75
CA SER A 253 1.14 3.07 10.30
C SER A 253 1.99 2.37 9.24
N ILE A 254 3.12 3.00 8.88
CA ILE A 254 4.10 2.45 7.94
C ILE A 254 5.29 1.95 8.76
N GLY A 255 5.40 0.63 8.90
CA GLY A 255 6.29 -0.01 9.86
C GLY A 255 5.68 0.09 11.25
N HIS A 256 4.68 -0.75 11.55
CA HIS A 256 4.07 -0.80 12.89
C HIS A 256 5.07 -1.45 13.87
N ASP A 257 5.22 -2.78 13.85
CA ASP A 257 6.33 -3.51 14.52
C ASP A 257 7.35 -4.09 13.51
N GLY A 258 6.97 -4.16 12.23
CA GLY A 258 7.76 -4.76 11.16
C GLY A 258 8.38 -3.72 10.23
N ARG A 259 8.51 -4.10 8.96
CA ARG A 259 8.97 -3.21 7.89
C ARG A 259 7.82 -2.79 6.98
N GLY A 260 7.57 -1.49 6.90
CA GLY A 260 6.55 -0.91 6.01
C GLY A 260 7.15 -0.03 4.92
N ALA A 261 6.58 -0.09 3.72
CA ALA A 261 6.94 0.78 2.60
C ALA A 261 5.70 1.32 1.87
N LEU A 262 5.60 2.64 1.71
CA LEU A 262 4.56 3.30 0.92
C LEU A 262 5.17 4.15 -0.20
N THR A 263 4.65 3.98 -1.41
CA THR A 263 5.01 4.84 -2.56
C THR A 263 3.75 5.48 -3.14
N ILE A 264 3.78 6.79 -3.33
CA ILE A 264 2.73 7.59 -3.94
C ILE A 264 3.34 8.32 -5.12
N ASP A 265 2.90 8.01 -6.34
CA ASP A 265 3.54 8.54 -7.55
C ASP A 265 2.57 8.79 -8.70
N SER A 266 3.03 9.52 -9.73
CA SER A 266 2.35 9.71 -11.00
C SER A 266 0.94 10.30 -10.87
N GLY A 267 0.73 11.23 -9.93
CA GLY A 267 -0.56 11.93 -9.75
C GLY A 267 -1.56 11.22 -8.83
N ALA A 268 -1.11 10.23 -8.06
CA ALA A 268 -1.93 9.48 -7.11
C ALA A 268 -2.20 10.24 -5.81
N GLN A 269 -3.24 9.84 -5.06
CA GLN A 269 -3.62 10.50 -3.81
C GLN A 269 -3.78 9.52 -2.64
N VAL A 270 -3.21 9.87 -1.49
CA VAL A 270 -3.45 9.18 -0.22
C VAL A 270 -4.01 10.17 0.79
N SER A 271 -5.03 9.75 1.54
CA SER A 271 -5.61 10.55 2.61
C SER A 271 -5.72 9.76 3.89
N SER A 272 -5.21 10.32 4.98
CA SER A 272 -5.25 9.73 6.33
C SER A 272 -5.60 10.78 7.38
N ARG A 273 -5.93 10.32 8.59
CA ARG A 273 -6.21 11.21 9.73
C ARG A 273 -4.94 11.53 10.51
N VAL A 274 -4.33 10.48 11.07
CA VAL A 274 -3.04 10.48 11.78
C VAL A 274 -2.14 9.49 11.06
N SER A 275 -0.83 9.72 11.05
CA SER A 275 0.10 8.81 10.38
C SER A 275 1.43 8.69 11.12
N TYR A 276 1.95 7.47 11.14
CA TYR A 276 3.23 7.13 11.74
C TYR A 276 4.11 6.40 10.72
N ILE A 277 5.40 6.72 10.71
CA ILE A 277 6.42 6.04 9.93
C ILE A 277 7.47 5.54 10.93
N GLY A 278 7.62 4.24 11.11
CA GLY A 278 8.41 3.66 12.21
C GLY A 278 7.72 3.89 13.56
N GLU A 279 6.64 3.15 13.82
CA GLU A 279 5.78 3.38 14.98
C GLU A 279 6.36 2.80 16.26
N GLN A 280 6.68 1.50 16.30
CA GLN A 280 7.16 0.79 17.49
C GLN A 280 8.69 0.65 17.53
N PRO A 281 9.29 0.37 18.71
CA PRO A 281 10.73 0.13 18.83
C PRO A 281 11.24 -0.98 17.89
N GLY A 282 12.29 -0.68 17.12
CA GLY A 282 12.89 -1.62 16.17
C GLY A 282 12.13 -1.81 14.85
N SER A 283 10.98 -1.14 14.67
CA SER A 283 10.27 -1.09 13.39
C SER A 283 10.97 -0.16 12.40
N THR A 284 10.72 -0.38 11.11
CA THR A 284 11.25 0.49 10.03
C THR A 284 10.14 0.88 9.07
N GLY A 285 9.95 2.18 8.86
CA GLY A 285 9.01 2.73 7.91
C GLY A 285 9.69 3.57 6.85
N ALA A 286 9.30 3.41 5.58
CA ALA A 286 9.80 4.24 4.49
C ALA A 286 8.67 4.72 3.58
N VAL A 287 8.63 6.01 3.29
CA VAL A 287 7.63 6.62 2.41
C VAL A 287 8.29 7.45 1.31
N VAL A 288 7.83 7.29 0.08
CA VAL A 288 8.22 8.12 -1.07
C VAL A 288 6.98 8.75 -1.69
N ILE A 289 6.98 10.08 -1.83
CA ILE A 289 5.99 10.84 -2.58
C ILE A 289 6.71 11.49 -3.76
N ALA A 290 6.48 10.98 -4.96
CA ALA A 290 7.15 11.42 -6.17
C ALA A 290 6.16 11.86 -7.25
N GLY A 291 6.60 12.70 -8.19
CA GLY A 291 5.82 13.05 -9.37
C GLY A 291 4.79 14.16 -9.13
N ALA A 292 4.65 15.02 -10.14
CA ALA A 292 3.72 16.14 -10.09
C ALA A 292 2.27 15.66 -9.87
N GLY A 293 1.59 16.31 -8.91
CA GLY A 293 0.20 16.00 -8.57
C GLY A 293 0.03 14.81 -7.62
N SER A 294 1.12 14.13 -7.23
CA SER A 294 1.06 13.11 -6.18
C SER A 294 0.96 13.77 -4.81
N VAL A 295 -0.07 13.40 -4.03
CA VAL A 295 -0.37 14.08 -2.76
C VAL A 295 -0.66 13.08 -1.64
N TRP A 296 -0.07 13.32 -0.47
CA TRP A 296 -0.48 12.68 0.78
C TRP A 296 -0.99 13.71 1.79
N ASN A 297 -2.30 13.67 2.06
CA ASN A 297 -2.96 14.53 3.04
C ASN A 297 -3.14 13.80 4.38
N SER A 298 -2.59 14.36 5.46
CA SER A 298 -2.88 13.95 6.84
C SER A 298 -3.67 15.07 7.52
N ARG A 299 -4.87 14.78 8.03
CA ARG A 299 -5.73 15.81 8.65
C ARG A 299 -5.20 16.34 9.98
N TYR A 300 -4.40 15.55 10.68
CA TYR A 300 -3.79 15.90 11.96
C TYR A 300 -2.27 15.69 11.86
N GLU A 301 -1.73 14.76 12.64
CA GLU A 301 -0.31 14.58 12.84
C GLU A 301 0.30 13.60 11.84
N LEU A 302 1.55 13.88 11.48
CA LEU A 302 2.51 12.93 10.90
C LEU A 302 3.70 12.84 11.87
N SER A 303 4.02 11.64 12.34
CA SER A 303 5.30 11.37 13.02
C SER A 303 6.17 10.47 12.14
N VAL A 304 7.41 10.88 11.91
CA VAL A 304 8.44 10.10 11.24
C VAL A 304 9.49 9.74 12.28
N GLY A 305 9.65 8.45 12.56
CA GLY A 305 10.35 7.94 13.73
C GLY A 305 9.58 8.29 15.00
N LEU A 306 8.49 7.56 15.29
CA LEU A 306 7.77 7.70 16.56
C LEU A 306 8.58 7.06 17.69
N ASP A 307 8.62 5.73 17.75
CA ASP A 307 9.52 4.95 18.61
C ASP A 307 10.53 4.10 17.79
N GLY A 308 10.33 3.97 16.49
CA GLY A 308 11.21 3.25 15.56
C GLY A 308 11.95 4.16 14.58
N ASP A 309 12.39 3.59 13.46
CA ASP A 309 13.09 4.33 12.40
C ASP A 309 12.11 4.67 11.28
N GLY A 310 11.98 5.95 10.95
CA GLY A 310 11.14 6.45 9.89
C GLY A 310 11.90 7.27 8.85
N GLU A 311 11.57 7.06 7.57
CA GLU A 311 12.10 7.82 6.45
C GLU A 311 10.97 8.36 5.57
N LEU A 312 11.00 9.66 5.25
CA LEU A 312 10.08 10.33 4.33
C LEU A 312 10.84 11.05 3.23
N THR A 313 10.64 10.65 1.97
CA THR A 313 11.17 11.35 0.80
C THR A 313 10.04 11.99 0.01
N ILE A 314 10.15 13.29 -0.28
CA ILE A 314 9.24 14.06 -1.11
C ILE A 314 10.06 14.64 -2.25
N GLU A 315 9.79 14.16 -3.47
CA GLU A 315 10.60 14.53 -4.63
C GLU A 315 9.79 14.73 -5.91
N SER A 316 10.44 15.26 -6.95
CA SER A 316 9.90 15.35 -8.31
C SER A 316 8.49 15.98 -8.40
N GLY A 317 8.17 16.96 -7.55
CA GLY A 317 6.87 17.65 -7.54
C GLY A 317 5.80 17.03 -6.64
N GLY A 318 6.16 16.04 -5.81
CA GLY A 318 5.28 15.43 -4.82
C GLY A 318 4.92 16.38 -3.66
N ARG A 319 3.79 16.15 -2.99
CA ARG A 319 3.32 17.00 -1.90
C ARG A 319 2.86 16.20 -0.68
N LYS A 320 3.40 16.54 0.50
CA LYS A 320 2.87 16.14 1.81
C LYS A 320 2.18 17.33 2.47
N ASN A 321 0.94 17.15 2.90
CA ASN A 321 0.24 18.13 3.74
C ASN A 321 -0.08 17.50 5.10
N SER A 322 0.18 18.22 6.19
CA SER A 322 -0.12 17.81 7.57
C SER A 322 -0.54 19.02 8.40
N ARG A 323 -1.28 18.77 9.48
CA ARG A 323 -1.54 19.83 10.47
C ARG A 323 -0.28 20.11 11.28
N SER A 324 0.35 19.04 11.77
CA SER A 324 1.64 19.10 12.45
C SER A 324 2.52 17.93 11.99
N GLY A 325 3.83 18.14 12.00
CA GLY A 325 4.84 17.14 11.67
C GLY A 325 5.86 16.97 12.77
N THR A 326 6.33 15.75 12.99
CA THR A 326 7.42 15.42 13.92
C THR A 326 8.42 14.50 13.25
N LEU A 327 9.71 14.76 13.46
CA LEU A 327 10.83 13.88 13.10
C LEU A 327 11.57 13.50 14.39
N GLY A 328 11.69 12.22 14.72
CA GLY A 328 12.43 11.75 15.91
C GLY A 328 11.72 12.11 17.22
N HIS A 329 10.64 11.42 17.54
CA HIS A 329 9.79 11.75 18.69
C HIS A 329 10.33 11.20 20.03
N SER A 330 10.56 9.89 20.10
CA SER A 330 10.94 9.20 21.34
C SER A 330 12.43 8.88 21.40
N THR A 331 12.92 8.56 22.59
CA THR A 331 14.33 8.19 22.80
C THR A 331 14.75 7.01 21.92
N ASN A 332 15.89 7.15 21.23
CA ASN A 332 16.43 6.22 20.22
C ASN A 332 15.64 6.12 18.91
N ALA A 333 14.48 6.78 18.77
CA ALA A 333 13.80 6.84 17.49
C ALA A 333 14.59 7.71 16.51
N VAL A 334 14.59 7.35 15.23
CA VAL A 334 15.22 8.13 14.17
C VAL A 334 14.17 8.54 13.16
N GLY A 335 13.97 9.84 13.00
CA GLY A 335 13.11 10.42 11.98
C GLY A 335 13.92 11.18 10.94
N ALA A 336 13.92 10.72 9.71
CA ALA A 336 14.59 11.39 8.60
C ALA A 336 13.59 11.82 7.52
N ALA A 337 13.72 13.05 7.04
CA ALA A 337 12.94 13.55 5.91
C ALA A 337 13.80 14.26 4.87
N THR A 338 13.51 14.03 3.59
CA THR A 338 14.12 14.73 2.46
C THR A 338 13.04 15.37 1.60
N VAL A 339 13.16 16.67 1.35
CA VAL A 339 12.31 17.42 0.42
C VAL A 339 13.20 18.00 -0.67
N THR A 340 13.14 17.43 -1.87
CA THR A 340 14.07 17.79 -2.95
C THR A 340 13.39 17.89 -4.31
N GLY A 341 13.91 18.77 -5.16
CA GLY A 341 13.39 18.96 -6.51
C GLY A 341 12.28 20.00 -6.59
N VAL A 342 12.21 20.67 -7.74
CA VAL A 342 11.28 21.77 -7.99
C VAL A 342 9.84 21.28 -7.84
N GLY A 343 9.06 22.02 -7.05
CA GLY A 343 7.64 21.75 -6.82
C GLY A 343 7.37 20.73 -5.70
N SER A 344 8.41 20.09 -5.16
CA SER A 344 8.30 19.18 -4.02
C SER A 344 8.03 19.96 -2.74
N GLN A 345 7.01 19.56 -1.97
CA GLN A 345 6.53 20.35 -0.84
C GLN A 345 6.17 19.49 0.38
N TRP A 346 6.61 19.94 1.56
CA TRP A 346 6.03 19.51 2.83
C TRP A 346 5.39 20.71 3.54
N ASN A 347 4.07 20.72 3.62
CA ASN A 347 3.29 21.80 4.19
C ASN A 347 2.72 21.39 5.55
N ASN A 348 3.06 22.16 6.59
CA ASN A 348 2.54 22.00 7.93
C ASN A 348 1.70 23.22 8.31
N ASP A 349 0.39 23.04 8.50
CA ASP A 349 -0.53 24.15 8.83
C ASP A 349 -0.23 24.77 10.21
N ARG A 350 0.42 24.01 11.09
CA ARG A 350 0.85 24.43 12.43
C ARG A 350 2.33 24.14 12.63
N SER A 351 2.66 23.17 13.47
CA SER A 351 4.00 22.97 13.98
C SER A 351 4.79 21.96 13.17
N LEU A 352 6.10 22.16 13.13
CA LEU A 352 7.06 21.14 12.73
C LEU A 352 8.10 21.01 13.83
N GLU A 353 8.32 19.80 14.30
CA GLU A 353 9.27 19.47 15.36
C GLU A 353 10.32 18.51 14.82
N VAL A 354 11.59 18.89 14.89
CA VAL A 354 12.72 18.11 14.37
C VAL A 354 13.64 17.77 15.54
N GLY A 355 13.49 16.56 16.08
CA GLY A 355 14.12 16.12 17.31
C GLY A 355 13.36 16.59 18.54
N ILE A 356 12.59 15.68 19.15
CA ILE A 356 11.94 15.90 20.46
C ILE A 356 12.77 15.25 21.57
N ASN A 357 12.84 13.92 21.57
CA ASN A 357 13.73 13.13 22.44
C ASN A 357 14.58 12.12 21.65
N GLY A 358 14.41 12.10 20.32
CA GLY A 358 15.08 11.22 19.39
C GLY A 358 15.68 12.02 18.25
N ARG A 359 16.39 11.35 17.35
CA ARG A 359 17.13 12.01 16.28
C ARG A 359 16.21 12.44 15.15
N GLY A 360 16.07 13.74 14.93
CA GLY A 360 15.37 14.34 13.80
C GLY A 360 16.34 14.91 12.76
N GLU A 361 16.24 14.48 11.51
CA GLU A 361 16.98 15.06 10.39
C GLU A 361 16.07 15.49 9.25
N LEU A 362 16.19 16.74 8.80
CA LEU A 362 15.45 17.27 7.66
C LEU A 362 16.39 17.84 6.61
N TRP A 363 16.30 17.35 5.38
CA TRP A 363 17.09 17.80 4.24
C TRP A 363 16.19 18.53 3.23
N ILE A 364 16.55 19.76 2.88
CA ILE A 364 15.80 20.60 1.92
C ILE A 364 16.75 21.07 0.83
N SER A 365 16.45 20.75 -0.43
CA SER A 365 17.35 21.05 -1.55
C SER A 365 16.65 21.14 -2.90
N ARG A 366 17.36 21.62 -3.94
CA ARG A 366 16.96 21.57 -5.36
C ARG A 366 15.56 22.13 -5.64
N GLY A 367 15.14 23.17 -4.94
CA GLY A 367 13.80 23.77 -5.10
C GLY A 367 12.71 23.11 -4.27
N GLY A 368 13.07 22.21 -3.34
CA GLY A 368 12.17 21.68 -2.34
C GLY A 368 11.77 22.73 -1.31
N LEU A 369 10.52 22.70 -0.87
CA LEU A 369 9.94 23.67 0.05
C LEU A 369 9.36 22.98 1.29
N VAL A 370 9.70 23.49 2.47
CA VAL A 370 9.01 23.16 3.73
C VAL A 370 8.33 24.42 4.25
N SER A 371 7.04 24.34 4.56
CA SER A 371 6.28 25.45 5.16
C SER A 371 5.74 25.08 6.54
N VAL A 372 5.82 26.05 7.47
CA VAL A 372 5.39 25.90 8.87
C VAL A 372 4.49 27.06 9.26
N GLY A 373 3.24 26.74 9.58
CA GLY A 373 2.18 27.72 9.82
C GLY A 373 2.14 28.34 11.21
N ASP A 374 2.83 27.75 12.19
CA ASP A 374 2.86 28.21 13.59
C ASP A 374 4.27 28.18 14.18
N ARG A 375 4.71 27.05 14.76
CA ARG A 375 6.00 26.91 15.45
C ARG A 375 6.92 25.91 14.75
N LEU A 376 8.17 26.31 14.50
CA LEU A 376 9.26 25.40 14.19
C LEU A 376 10.13 25.20 15.43
N SER A 377 10.38 23.95 15.80
CA SER A 377 11.31 23.58 16.88
C SER A 377 12.30 22.55 16.39
N VAL A 378 13.57 22.70 16.76
CA VAL A 378 14.66 21.79 16.41
C VAL A 378 15.44 21.45 17.68
N ASP A 379 15.86 20.18 17.83
CA ASP A 379 16.76 19.73 18.91
C ASP A 379 16.25 20.07 20.33
N GLN A 380 15.00 19.68 20.64
CA GLN A 380 14.32 20.09 21.89
C GLN A 380 14.94 19.50 23.16
N ASP A 381 15.59 18.34 23.06
CA ASP A 381 16.33 17.70 24.15
C ASP A 381 17.75 18.24 24.32
N HIS A 382 18.22 19.08 23.38
CA HIS A 382 19.50 19.79 23.42
C HIS A 382 20.72 18.87 23.49
N ASP A 383 20.67 17.69 22.86
CA ASP A 383 21.80 16.76 22.80
C ASP A 383 22.70 16.97 21.56
N GLY A 384 22.26 17.83 20.62
CA GLY A 384 23.01 18.25 19.43
C GLY A 384 22.98 17.26 18.28
N ASP A 385 22.06 16.31 18.32
CA ASP A 385 21.97 15.17 17.42
C ASP A 385 20.94 15.38 16.28
N SER A 386 20.08 16.39 16.43
CA SER A 386 18.98 16.71 15.50
C SER A 386 19.25 17.99 14.71
N ARG A 387 18.97 17.99 13.39
CA ARG A 387 19.36 19.08 12.48
C ARG A 387 18.43 19.28 11.29
N ILE A 388 18.40 20.52 10.80
CA ILE A 388 17.84 20.88 9.49
C ILE A 388 18.99 21.31 8.57
N TYR A 389 19.02 20.75 7.37
CA TYR A 389 20.00 21.00 6.33
C TYR A 389 19.35 21.66 5.12
N LEU A 390 19.76 22.89 4.79
CA LEU A 390 19.35 23.60 3.57
C LEU A 390 20.50 23.73 2.58
N SER A 391 20.28 23.36 1.31
CA SER A 391 21.28 23.53 0.25
C SER A 391 20.64 23.95 -1.07
N SER A 392 21.45 24.42 -2.02
CA SER A 392 21.16 24.69 -3.44
C SER A 392 19.66 24.74 -3.83
N GLY A 393 19.04 25.90 -3.60
CA GLY A 393 17.62 26.18 -3.87
C GLY A 393 16.64 25.65 -2.84
N GLY A 394 17.10 25.16 -1.69
CA GLY A 394 16.26 24.71 -0.59
C GLY A 394 15.52 25.88 0.07
N MET A 395 14.24 25.68 0.35
CA MET A 395 13.34 26.72 0.84
C MET A 395 12.66 26.36 2.16
N LEU A 396 12.72 27.26 3.13
CA LEU A 396 12.01 27.17 4.40
C LEU A 396 11.11 28.39 4.59
N ALA A 397 9.80 28.17 4.69
CA ALA A 397 8.81 29.23 4.87
C ALA A 397 8.19 29.18 6.26
N LEU A 398 8.24 30.31 6.98
CA LEU A 398 7.61 30.48 8.29
C LEU A 398 6.48 31.50 8.20
N ARG A 399 5.34 31.20 8.82
CA ARG A 399 4.22 32.14 8.83
C ARG A 399 4.53 33.35 9.70
N GLY A 400 4.17 34.53 9.22
CA GLY A 400 4.47 35.80 9.87
C GLY A 400 5.56 36.57 9.13
N ARG A 401 5.80 37.79 9.60
CA ARG A 401 6.71 38.74 8.97
C ARG A 401 8.02 38.82 9.75
N THR A 402 9.05 38.12 9.25
CA THR A 402 10.40 38.03 9.83
C THR A 402 11.49 38.34 8.81
N ASP A 403 11.13 39.04 7.72
CA ASP A 403 11.99 39.37 6.58
C ASP A 403 13.03 40.49 6.86
N SER A 404 13.03 41.08 8.06
CA SER A 404 13.91 42.22 8.38
C SER A 404 15.38 41.85 8.54
N SER A 405 15.68 40.64 8.99
CA SER A 405 17.03 40.11 9.16
C SER A 405 16.97 38.60 9.40
N LEU A 406 18.10 37.91 9.18
CA LEU A 406 18.20 36.50 9.56
C LEU A 406 18.08 36.28 11.07
N GLU A 407 18.58 37.21 11.88
CA GLU A 407 18.40 37.17 13.35
C GLU A 407 16.91 37.13 13.71
N HIS A 408 16.09 37.99 13.12
CA HIS A 408 14.64 38.01 13.38
C HIS A 408 13.93 36.76 12.83
N PHE A 409 14.40 36.19 11.71
CA PHE A 409 13.92 34.91 11.20
C PHE A 409 14.27 33.75 12.14
N SER A 410 15.51 33.73 12.65
CA SER A 410 16.01 32.74 13.60
C SER A 410 15.31 32.82 14.96
N ASP A 411 14.95 34.01 15.44
CA ASP A 411 14.19 34.20 16.69
C ASP A 411 12.80 33.56 16.65
N ALA A 412 12.23 33.38 15.46
CA ALA A 412 10.96 32.67 15.28
C ALA A 412 11.09 31.13 15.37
N ILE A 413 12.32 30.62 15.49
CA ILE A 413 12.63 29.18 15.52
C ILE A 413 13.25 28.82 16.88
N SER A 414 12.63 27.89 17.58
CA SER A 414 13.23 27.27 18.76
C SER A 414 14.33 26.30 18.31
N GLY A 415 15.58 26.48 18.75
CA GLY A 415 16.70 25.63 18.33
C GLY A 415 17.32 26.02 16.98
N SER A 416 17.26 27.30 16.59
CA SER A 416 17.78 27.78 15.30
C SER A 416 19.28 27.50 15.07
N GLU A 417 20.05 27.31 16.13
CA GLU A 417 21.47 26.92 16.12
C GLU A 417 21.73 25.53 15.52
N ALA A 418 20.71 24.67 15.47
CA ALA A 418 20.76 23.35 14.85
C ALA A 418 20.55 23.39 13.32
N ILE A 419 20.27 24.56 12.75
CA ILE A 419 20.11 24.72 11.30
C ILE A 419 21.47 24.91 10.63
N ARG A 420 21.67 24.15 9.56
CA ARG A 420 22.87 24.17 8.73
C ARG A 420 22.51 24.54 7.31
N PHE A 421 23.41 25.28 6.66
CA PHE A 421 23.31 25.58 5.25
C PHE A 421 24.58 25.14 4.51
N TRP A 422 24.44 24.90 3.22
CA TRP A 422 25.55 24.64 2.32
C TRP A 422 25.30 25.30 0.97
N ASP A 423 26.36 25.86 0.40
CA ASP A 423 26.45 26.25 -1.00
C ASP A 423 27.82 25.86 -1.57
N LYS A 424 27.97 25.98 -2.89
CA LYS A 424 29.19 25.56 -3.61
C LYS A 424 30.48 26.29 -3.22
N SER A 425 30.40 27.42 -2.51
CA SER A 425 31.57 28.15 -2.02
C SER A 425 32.13 27.58 -0.73
N LEU A 426 31.33 26.76 -0.02
CA LEU A 426 31.70 26.15 1.25
C LEU A 426 32.33 24.76 1.05
N ALA A 427 33.39 24.49 1.82
CA ALA A 427 34.02 23.17 1.86
C ALA A 427 33.20 22.13 2.63
N ASP A 428 32.37 22.57 3.58
CA ASP A 428 31.51 21.74 4.43
C ASP A 428 30.30 22.56 4.92
N TRP A 429 29.31 21.91 5.52
CA TRP A 429 28.12 22.53 6.10
C TRP A 429 28.48 23.57 7.18
N ALA A 430 27.84 24.73 7.12
CA ALA A 430 28.04 25.82 8.08
C ALA A 430 26.75 26.13 8.87
N PRO A 431 26.83 26.68 10.09
CA PRO A 431 25.66 27.17 10.81
C PRO A 431 24.92 28.27 10.03
N LEU A 432 23.59 28.22 9.97
CA LEU A 432 22.81 29.24 9.24
C LEU A 432 23.13 30.67 9.71
N ALA A 433 23.40 30.85 11.00
CA ALA A 433 23.77 32.15 11.58
C ALA A 433 25.03 32.80 10.97
N THR A 434 25.89 32.04 10.27
CA THR A 434 27.08 32.59 9.59
C THR A 434 26.81 32.96 8.13
N ALA A 435 25.60 32.75 7.63
CA ALA A 435 25.23 33.01 6.25
C ALA A 435 25.15 34.52 5.97
N THR A 436 25.52 34.91 4.75
CA THR A 436 25.54 36.29 4.27
C THR A 436 24.35 36.56 3.36
N TYR A 437 23.54 37.58 3.70
CA TYR A 437 22.37 37.98 2.90
C TYR A 437 22.75 38.36 1.47
N GLY A 438 22.00 37.85 0.48
CA GLY A 438 22.22 38.10 -0.93
C GLY A 438 23.41 37.35 -1.55
N VAL A 439 24.16 36.60 -0.75
CA VAL A 439 25.23 35.70 -1.22
C VAL A 439 24.79 34.26 -0.99
N ASP A 440 24.52 33.91 0.26
CA ASP A 440 24.23 32.53 0.67
C ASP A 440 22.72 32.28 0.73
N TYR A 441 21.94 33.32 1.06
CA TYR A 441 20.48 33.23 1.19
C TYR A 441 19.74 34.50 0.76
N SER A 442 18.45 34.34 0.46
CA SER A 442 17.46 35.42 0.37
C SER A 442 16.39 35.28 1.46
N LEU A 443 15.74 36.39 1.79
CA LEU A 443 14.59 36.47 2.68
C LEU A 443 13.52 37.36 2.04
N ASP A 444 12.32 36.82 1.89
CA ASP A 444 11.22 37.49 1.20
C ASP A 444 9.90 37.28 1.95
N TYR A 445 9.24 38.37 2.35
CA TYR A 445 7.86 38.29 2.86
C TYR A 445 6.85 38.30 1.70
N LEU A 446 6.04 37.25 1.63
CA LEU A 446 5.13 37.02 0.51
C LEU A 446 3.73 37.55 0.84
N ILE A 447 3.19 38.41 -0.02
CA ILE A 447 1.87 39.04 0.16
C ILE A 447 0.76 38.43 -0.72
N SER A 448 1.10 37.46 -1.56
CA SER A 448 0.20 36.85 -2.53
C SER A 448 0.61 35.42 -2.86
N GLY A 449 -0.30 34.64 -3.44
CA GLY A 449 -0.07 33.22 -3.76
C GLY A 449 -0.30 32.30 -2.56
N ASP A 450 0.06 31.02 -2.72
CA ASP A 450 -0.19 29.97 -1.72
C ASP A 450 0.55 30.20 -0.40
N LEU A 451 1.65 30.95 -0.43
CA LEU A 451 2.45 31.34 0.75
C LEU A 451 2.16 32.77 1.22
N ALA A 452 1.03 33.37 0.85
CA ALA A 452 0.67 34.70 1.34
C ALA A 452 0.65 34.73 2.89
N GLY A 453 1.39 35.66 3.47
CA GLY A 453 1.57 35.79 4.91
C GLY A 453 2.77 35.03 5.49
N PHE A 454 3.60 34.41 4.65
CA PHE A 454 4.85 33.75 5.07
C PHE A 454 6.09 34.59 4.73
N THR A 455 7.12 34.44 5.54
CA THR A 455 8.50 34.81 5.20
C THR A 455 9.22 33.57 4.68
N LEU A 456 9.77 33.68 3.48
CA LEU A 456 10.48 32.61 2.77
C LEU A 456 11.98 32.84 2.86
N LEU A 457 12.70 31.88 3.44
CA LEU A 457 14.15 31.78 3.37
C LEU A 457 14.54 30.82 2.25
N THR A 458 15.43 31.26 1.35
CA THR A 458 15.95 30.44 0.25
C THR A 458 17.47 30.40 0.33
N VAL A 459 18.08 29.21 0.30
CA VAL A 459 19.54 29.03 0.32
C VAL A 459 20.07 28.71 -1.07
N GLY A 460 21.06 29.48 -1.54
CA GLY A 460 21.74 29.25 -2.81
C GLY A 460 20.85 29.25 -4.05
N ASP A 461 21.42 28.87 -5.20
CA ASP A 461 20.69 28.70 -6.46
C ASP A 461 20.28 27.23 -6.64
N VAL A 462 19.10 26.98 -7.19
CA VAL A 462 18.59 25.63 -7.50
C VAL A 462 19.50 24.85 -8.44
N SER A 463 20.31 25.55 -9.25
CA SER A 463 21.22 24.96 -10.23
C SER A 463 22.53 24.44 -9.62
N ASP A 464 22.83 24.78 -8.36
CA ASP A 464 24.08 24.37 -7.71
C ASP A 464 24.06 22.86 -7.37
N PRO A 465 25.23 22.18 -7.38
CA PRO A 465 25.32 20.78 -6.97
C PRO A 465 24.89 20.63 -5.51
N VAL A 466 24.39 19.46 -5.12
CA VAL A 466 24.03 19.17 -3.73
C VAL A 466 25.07 18.21 -3.16
N PRO A 467 25.69 18.49 -2.01
CA PRO A 467 26.60 17.55 -1.37
C PRO A 467 25.81 16.29 -1.01
N ALA A 468 26.40 15.11 -1.23
CA ALA A 468 25.77 13.87 -0.82
C ALA A 468 25.54 13.91 0.70
N PRO A 469 24.37 13.50 1.20
CA PRO A 469 24.16 13.37 2.63
C PRO A 469 25.20 12.38 3.18
N SER A 470 26.06 12.86 4.07
CA SER A 470 27.04 12.03 4.77
C SER A 470 26.31 11.09 5.72
N GLY A 471 25.97 9.87 5.30
CA GLY A 471 25.49 8.82 6.19
C GLY A 471 24.03 8.36 6.04
N VAL A 472 23.26 8.89 5.07
CA VAL A 472 21.92 8.34 4.77
C VAL A 472 22.07 7.28 3.69
N ALA A 473 22.04 6.00 4.09
CA ALA A 473 21.75 4.94 3.15
C ALA A 473 20.29 5.13 2.72
N LEU A 474 20.06 5.69 1.52
CA LEU A 474 18.78 5.54 0.84
C LEU A 474 18.50 4.04 0.79
N LEU A 475 17.62 3.55 1.66
CA LEU A 475 17.06 2.22 1.55
C LEU A 475 16.07 2.30 0.39
N ALA A 476 16.62 2.27 -0.83
CA ALA A 476 15.85 2.09 -2.04
C ALA A 476 14.84 0.98 -1.76
N ALA A 477 13.56 1.33 -1.82
CA ALA A 477 12.45 0.43 -1.59
C ALA A 477 12.73 -0.85 -2.37
N VAL A 478 12.95 -1.96 -1.66
CA VAL A 478 13.04 -3.28 -2.28
C VAL A 478 11.63 -3.57 -2.75
N ILE A 479 11.31 -3.13 -3.97
CA ILE A 479 10.15 -3.61 -4.70
C ILE A 479 10.45 -5.08 -4.97
N PRO A 480 9.71 -6.05 -4.42
CA PRO A 480 9.75 -7.38 -4.98
C PRO A 480 9.10 -7.28 -6.36
N ALA A 481 9.91 -7.06 -7.39
CA ALA A 481 9.49 -7.21 -8.77
C ALA A 481 9.22 -8.70 -9.02
N CYS A 482 8.09 -9.20 -8.53
CA CYS A 482 7.55 -10.50 -8.92
C CYS A 482 6.32 -10.23 -9.78
N GLY A 483 6.58 -9.86 -11.03
CA GLY A 483 5.56 -9.44 -11.97
C GLY A 483 6.08 -9.45 -13.39
N THR A 484 6.36 -10.64 -13.91
CA THR A 484 6.05 -11.16 -15.26
C THR A 484 7.10 -12.15 -15.77
N ARG A 485 6.60 -13.32 -16.17
CA ARG A 485 7.25 -14.45 -16.88
C ARG A 485 8.09 -15.41 -16.02
N ARG A 486 7.51 -16.61 -15.84
CA ARG A 486 8.10 -17.94 -15.54
C ARG A 486 9.58 -17.91 -15.11
N PHE A 487 9.83 -17.98 -13.80
CA PHE A 487 11.10 -18.48 -13.28
C PHE A 487 10.87 -19.49 -12.15
N SER A 488 11.65 -20.57 -12.17
CA SER A 488 11.54 -21.74 -11.30
C SER A 488 12.08 -21.47 -9.90
N ARG A 489 11.60 -22.27 -8.92
CA ARG A 489 11.87 -22.23 -7.46
C ARG A 489 13.36 -22.17 -7.03
N GLN A 490 14.33 -22.16 -7.93
CA GLN A 490 15.76 -22.20 -7.62
C GLN A 490 16.42 -20.81 -7.49
N GLN A 491 15.78 -19.72 -7.94
CA GLN A 491 16.36 -18.37 -7.90
C GLN A 491 15.94 -17.54 -6.67
N CYS A 492 14.82 -17.82 -5.99
CA CYS A 492 14.46 -17.15 -4.72
C CYS A 492 15.43 -17.45 -3.55
N ARG A 493 16.25 -18.51 -3.63
CA ARG A 493 17.21 -18.85 -2.57
C ARG A 493 18.54 -18.08 -2.65
N ARG A 494 18.85 -17.38 -3.75
CA ARG A 494 20.14 -16.69 -3.90
C ARG A 494 20.15 -15.23 -3.47
N THR A 495 18.99 -14.60 -3.26
CA THR A 495 18.88 -13.18 -2.89
C THR A 495 18.96 -12.93 -1.37
N LEU A 496 19.00 -13.99 -0.54
CA LEU A 496 19.10 -13.91 0.92
C LEU A 496 20.50 -14.22 1.48
N ALA A 497 21.52 -14.38 0.63
CA ALA A 497 22.85 -14.86 1.05
C ALA A 497 24.00 -13.86 0.89
N SER A 498 23.73 -12.55 0.75
CA SER A 498 24.78 -11.53 0.58
C SER A 498 24.69 -10.37 1.57
N SER A 499 24.38 -10.67 2.83
CA SER A 499 24.56 -9.75 3.97
C SER A 499 25.75 -10.25 4.81
N PRO A 500 26.88 -9.53 4.88
CA PRO A 500 28.04 -9.94 5.66
C PRO A 500 27.86 -9.47 7.12
N ASP A 501 27.13 -10.24 7.93
CA ASP A 501 27.33 -10.30 9.39
C ASP A 501 26.35 -11.29 10.01
N TRP A 502 26.64 -12.59 9.86
CA TRP A 502 26.08 -13.64 10.70
C TRP A 502 27.18 -14.68 10.95
N LYS A 503 27.91 -14.52 12.05
CA LYS A 503 28.76 -15.59 12.60
C LYS A 503 27.84 -16.63 13.23
N GLU A 504 27.70 -17.76 12.53
CA GLU A 504 27.02 -18.96 13.01
C GLU A 504 27.78 -19.52 14.23
N ASN A 505 27.21 -19.34 15.42
CA ASN A 505 27.73 -19.93 16.66
C ASN A 505 27.15 -21.35 16.78
N ARG A 506 27.79 -22.33 16.11
CA ARG A 506 27.48 -23.75 16.32
C ARG A 506 28.11 -24.20 17.63
N GLY A 507 27.30 -24.27 18.69
CA GLY A 507 27.60 -25.01 19.90
C GLY A 507 26.93 -26.37 19.85
N ASP A 508 27.75 -27.43 19.83
CA ASP A 508 27.35 -28.82 19.85
C ASP A 508 26.45 -29.15 21.05
N ALA A 509 25.25 -29.67 20.77
CA ALA A 509 24.36 -30.27 21.76
C ALA A 509 23.95 -31.66 21.27
N ASP A 510 24.93 -32.56 21.20
CA ASP A 510 24.74 -33.97 20.87
C ASP A 510 25.31 -34.85 22.00
N ASP A 511 24.84 -34.64 23.24
CA ASP A 511 25.04 -35.64 24.31
C ASP A 511 24.08 -35.47 25.49
N ALA A 512 22.83 -35.93 25.37
CA ALA A 512 21.98 -36.28 26.53
C ALA A 512 20.65 -36.93 26.12
N ASN A 513 20.65 -38.10 25.47
CA ASN A 513 19.52 -39.03 25.65
C ASN A 513 19.79 -40.47 25.19
N ARG A 514 20.79 -41.13 25.79
CA ARG A 514 20.84 -42.61 25.83
C ARG A 514 21.44 -43.07 27.14
N ARG A 515 20.58 -43.38 28.12
CA ARG A 515 20.73 -44.47 29.11
C ARG A 515 19.68 -44.35 30.22
N ARG A 516 18.66 -45.21 30.18
CA ARG A 516 18.32 -46.21 31.22
C ARG A 516 16.89 -46.71 31.03
N GLY A 517 16.74 -48.05 31.06
CA GLY A 517 15.42 -48.68 31.23
C GLY A 517 15.23 -50.04 30.56
N ARG A 518 16.00 -51.07 30.96
CA ARG A 518 15.54 -52.47 30.86
C ARG A 518 16.06 -53.24 32.09
N TYR A 519 15.13 -53.68 32.93
CA TYR A 519 15.36 -54.71 33.95
C TYR A 519 14.99 -56.08 33.37
N PRO A 520 15.71 -57.16 33.71
CA PRO A 520 15.13 -58.49 33.88
C PRO A 520 15.11 -58.87 35.37
N GLY A 521 14.08 -59.63 35.77
CA GLY A 521 13.91 -60.15 37.14
C GLY A 521 12.66 -59.60 37.81
#